data_AF-A0A822YIP9-F1
#
_entry.id   AF-A0A822YIP9-F1
#
_cell.length_a   1.000
_cell.length_b   1.000
_cell.length_c   1.000
_cell.angle_alpha   90.00
_cell.angle_beta   90.00
_cell.angle_gamma   90.00
#
_symmetry.space_group_name_H-M   'P 1'
#
loop_
_entity.id
_entity.type
_entity.pdbx_description
1 polymer ?
#
loop_
_entity_poly.entity_id
_entity_poly.type
_entity_poly.pdbx_seq_one_letter_code
_entity_poly.pdbx_strand_id
1 'polypeptide(L)'
;MRTVLIMTLIMIVMVTTSVDAWDTNDIYDPCSDAKILKSDGFTLGLAFSSKESFLFEQIQLSPCDRRLSLSSKIAQLAVFRPKVDEISLLTINGSNFSLVRT
;
A
#
# COMPACT_ATOMS: atom_id res chain seq x y z
N MET A 1 -45.94 12.55 0.10
CA MET A 1 -44.72 13.40 0.11
C MET A 1 -43.73 12.98 1.20
N ARG A 2 -44.16 12.88 2.47
CA ARG A 2 -43.28 12.52 3.61
C ARG A 2 -42.66 11.11 3.53
N THR A 3 -43.43 10.11 3.10
CA THR A 3 -42.95 8.73 2.88
C THR A 3 -41.98 8.61 1.72
N VAL A 4 -42.24 9.33 0.62
CA VAL A 4 -41.34 9.39 -0.54
C VAL A 4 -39.99 9.99 -0.15
N LEU A 5 -40.00 11.07 0.64
CA LEU A 5 -38.77 11.70 1.16
C LEU A 5 -37.95 10.74 2.03
N ILE A 6 -38.60 10.00 2.93
CA ILE A 6 -37.94 9.00 3.79
C ILE A 6 -37.34 7.88 2.94
N MET A 7 -38.07 7.36 1.94
CA MET A 7 -37.55 6.34 1.04
C MET A 7 -36.34 6.83 0.23
N THR A 8 -36.37 8.07 -0.26
CA THR A 8 -35.21 8.66 -0.97
C THR A 8 -34.00 8.84 -0.07
N LEU A 9 -34.18 9.22 1.21
CA LEU A 9 -33.07 9.35 2.15
C LEU A 9 -32.44 7.98 2.47
N ILE A 10 -33.26 6.94 2.64
CA ILE A 10 -32.77 5.57 2.87
C ILE A 10 -31.96 5.07 1.65
N MET A 11 -32.42 5.33 0.43
CA MET A 11 -31.71 4.95 -0.79
C MET A 11 -30.35 5.66 -0.91
N ILE A 12 -30.26 6.95 -0.56
CA ILE A 12 -28.98 7.68 -0.56
C ILE A 12 -28.00 7.07 0.44
N VAL A 13 -28.45 6.73 1.66
CA VAL A 13 -27.60 6.08 2.67
C VAL A 13 -27.13 4.70 2.23
N MET A 14 -27.96 3.92 1.52
CA MET A 14 -27.55 2.62 0.97
C MET A 14 -26.51 2.74 -0.14
N VAL A 15 -26.55 3.78 -0.98
CA VAL A 15 -25.51 3.99 -2.02
C VAL A 15 -24.17 4.41 -1.41
N THR A 16 -24.17 4.97 -0.19
CA THR A 16 -22.92 5.34 0.51
C THR A 16 -22.23 4.17 1.22
N THR A 17 -22.74 2.95 1.15
CA THR A 17 -22.11 1.81 1.83
C THR A 17 -20.87 1.33 1.06
N SER A 18 -19.71 1.65 1.62
CA SER A 18 -18.40 1.01 1.46
C SER A 18 -17.99 0.62 0.03
N VAL A 19 -17.19 1.48 -0.62
CA VAL A 19 -16.27 1.02 -1.67
C VAL A 19 -15.23 0.15 -0.98
N ASP A 20 -15.39 -1.17 -1.09
CA ASP A 20 -14.45 -2.10 -0.51
C ASP A 20 -13.26 -2.25 -1.47
N ALA A 21 -12.07 -1.88 -1.00
CA ALA A 21 -10.84 -2.01 -1.77
C ALA A 21 -10.39 -3.47 -1.72
N TRP A 22 -10.91 -4.29 -2.64
CA TRP A 22 -10.48 -5.68 -2.74
C TRP A 22 -9.22 -5.80 -3.59
N ASP A 23 -8.21 -6.46 -3.04
CA ASP A 23 -6.99 -6.77 -3.75
C ASP A 23 -7.23 -7.86 -4.81
N THR A 24 -7.57 -7.41 -6.02
CA THR A 24 -7.71 -8.25 -7.22
C THR A 24 -6.45 -8.25 -8.08
N ASN A 25 -5.35 -7.70 -7.57
CA ASN A 25 -4.09 -7.62 -8.28
C ASN A 25 -3.31 -8.92 -8.09
N ASP A 26 -2.76 -9.48 -9.16
CA ASP A 26 -1.96 -10.70 -9.17
C ASP A 26 -0.46 -10.43 -9.31
N ILE A 27 -0.07 -9.16 -9.44
CA ILE A 27 1.34 -8.75 -9.44
C ILE A 27 1.86 -8.72 -8.01
N TYR A 28 3.05 -9.28 -7.77
CA TYR A 28 3.71 -9.34 -6.46
C TYR A 28 5.18 -8.89 -6.49
N ASP A 29 5.60 -8.21 -7.56
CA ASP A 29 6.99 -7.78 -7.74
C ASP A 29 7.12 -6.26 -7.53
N PRO A 30 7.51 -5.80 -6.32
CA PRO A 30 7.74 -4.37 -6.05
C PRO A 30 9.08 -3.85 -6.58
N CYS A 31 9.96 -4.72 -7.08
CA CYS A 31 11.33 -4.37 -7.44
C CYS A 31 11.58 -4.37 -8.95
N SER A 32 10.67 -4.93 -9.74
CA SER A 32 10.68 -4.82 -11.19
C SER A 32 10.25 -3.44 -11.67
N ASP A 33 10.91 -2.95 -12.73
CA ASP A 33 10.37 -1.84 -13.51
C ASP A 33 9.02 -2.22 -14.11
N ALA A 34 8.02 -1.36 -13.96
CA ALA A 34 6.68 -1.59 -14.49
C ALA A 34 6.26 -0.46 -15.43
N LYS A 35 5.72 -0.81 -16.60
CA LYS A 35 4.92 0.09 -17.43
C LYS A 35 3.46 -0.25 -17.16
N ILE A 36 2.71 0.74 -16.69
CA ILE A 36 1.32 0.56 -16.26
C ILE A 36 0.39 1.35 -17.16
N LEU A 37 -0.76 0.76 -17.48
CA LEU A 37 -1.89 1.38 -18.16
C LEU A 37 -3.06 1.53 -17.19
N LYS A 38 -4.09 2.25 -17.64
CA LYS A 38 -5.34 2.39 -16.89
C LYS A 38 -5.90 1.01 -16.49
N SER A 39 -6.29 0.89 -15.23
CA SER A 39 -6.81 -0.34 -14.61
C SER A 39 -5.82 -1.50 -14.44
N ASP A 40 -4.54 -1.33 -14.80
CA ASP A 40 -3.51 -2.32 -14.49
C ASP A 40 -3.26 -2.38 -12.97
N GLY A 41 -2.96 -3.59 -12.49
CA GLY A 41 -2.43 -3.79 -11.15
C GLY A 41 -0.94 -3.50 -11.10
N PHE A 42 -0.48 -2.88 -10.02
CA PHE A 42 0.95 -2.71 -9.74
C PHE A 42 1.25 -2.91 -8.26
N THR A 43 2.51 -3.23 -7.94
CA THR A 43 2.93 -3.47 -6.55
C THR A 43 3.90 -2.38 -6.11
N LEU A 44 3.58 -1.72 -5.00
CA LEU A 44 4.48 -0.85 -4.27
C LEU A 44 4.92 -1.56 -3.00
N GLY A 45 6.23 -1.77 -2.85
CA GLY A 45 6.84 -2.29 -1.63
C GLY A 45 7.46 -1.18 -0.81
N LEU A 46 7.10 -1.09 0.46
CA LEU A 46 7.67 -0.17 1.44
C LEU A 46 8.45 -0.97 2.48
N ALA A 47 9.77 -0.96 2.37
CA ALA A 47 10.64 -1.58 3.36
C ALA A 47 10.97 -0.56 4.47
N PHE A 48 10.96 -1.01 5.72
CA PHE A 48 11.29 -0.17 6.87
C PHE A 48 12.70 -0.46 7.40
N SER A 49 13.43 0.61 7.70
CA SER A 49 14.74 0.55 8.36
C SER A 49 14.65 1.21 9.72
N SER A 50 15.33 0.65 10.73
CA SER A 50 15.55 1.32 12.02
C SER A 50 16.67 2.36 11.96
N LYS A 51 17.33 2.47 10.81
CA LYS A 51 18.34 3.49 10.48
C LYS A 51 17.73 4.49 9.51
N GLU A 52 18.40 5.63 9.33
CA GLU A 52 18.00 6.65 8.37
C GLU A 52 17.98 6.16 6.91
N SER A 53 18.74 5.10 6.60
CA SER A 53 18.78 4.48 5.27
C SER A 53 19.11 2.98 5.33
N PHE A 54 19.03 2.31 4.18
CA PHE A 54 19.46 0.93 4.01
C PHE A 54 20.97 0.87 3.74
N LEU A 55 21.75 0.67 4.80
CA LEU A 55 23.21 0.67 4.74
C LEU A 55 23.77 -0.76 4.73
N PHE A 56 24.71 -1.00 3.82
CA PHE A 56 25.55 -2.20 3.79
C PHE A 56 27.00 -1.76 3.61
N GLU A 57 27.87 -2.03 4.59
CA GLU A 57 29.29 -1.65 4.54
C GLU A 57 29.51 -0.15 4.22
N GLN A 58 28.74 0.73 4.87
CA GLN A 58 28.73 2.19 4.64
C GLN A 58 28.23 2.66 3.27
N ILE A 59 27.76 1.74 2.41
CA ILE A 59 27.13 2.08 1.13
C ILE A 59 25.62 2.08 1.33
N GLN A 60 24.96 3.14 0.86
CA GLN A 60 23.50 3.19 0.78
C GLN A 60 23.03 2.38 -0.44
N LEU A 61 22.15 1.41 -0.18
CA LEU A 61 21.57 0.55 -1.21
C LEU A 61 20.08 0.79 -1.32
N SER A 62 19.50 0.47 -2.48
CA SER A 62 18.05 0.42 -2.62
C SER A 62 17.49 -0.78 -1.85
N PRO A 63 16.25 -0.73 -1.33
CA PRO A 63 15.61 -1.86 -0.65
C PRO A 63 15.54 -3.14 -1.49
N CYS A 64 15.56 -3.01 -2.82
CA CYS A 64 15.55 -4.13 -3.76
C CYS A 64 16.94 -4.77 -3.97
N ASP A 65 18.00 -4.20 -3.40
CA ASP A 65 19.33 -4.77 -3.50
C ASP A 65 19.45 -6.06 -2.67
N ARG A 66 19.70 -7.17 -3.37
CA ARG A 66 19.92 -8.50 -2.80
C ARG A 66 21.01 -8.57 -1.71
N ARG A 67 21.98 -7.65 -1.71
CA ARG A 67 23.01 -7.57 -0.65
C ARG A 67 22.42 -7.22 0.71
N LEU A 68 21.29 -6.50 0.75
CA LEU A 68 20.60 -6.20 2.01
C LEU A 68 20.03 -7.47 2.66
N SER A 69 19.64 -8.47 1.85
CA SER A 69 19.05 -9.74 2.28
C SER A 69 17.86 -9.55 3.23
N LEU A 70 16.94 -8.63 2.85
CA LEU A 70 15.81 -8.21 3.68
C LEU A 70 14.91 -9.37 4.11
N SER A 71 14.68 -10.34 3.21
CA SER A 71 13.88 -11.55 3.51
C SER A 71 14.51 -12.40 4.61
N SER A 72 15.82 -12.67 4.53
CA SER A 72 16.54 -13.48 5.51
C SER A 72 16.67 -12.79 6.88
N LYS A 73 16.62 -11.46 6.90
CA LYS A 73 16.73 -10.64 8.12
C LYS A 73 15.38 -10.31 8.76
N ILE A 74 14.27 -10.88 8.25
CA ILE A 74 12.91 -10.64 8.75
C ILE A 74 12.62 -9.12 8.80
N ALA A 75 13.02 -8.40 7.74
CA ALA A 75 12.72 -6.98 7.64
C ALA A 75 11.20 -6.77 7.54
N GLN A 76 10.70 -5.71 8.18
CA GLN A 76 9.29 -5.35 8.03
C GLN A 76 9.08 -4.73 6.64
N LEU A 77 8.08 -5.25 5.94
CA LEU A 77 7.69 -4.83 4.60
C LEU A 77 6.17 -4.62 4.60
N ALA A 78 5.74 -3.45 4.13
CA ALA A 78 4.35 -3.24 3.74
C ALA A 78 4.26 -3.35 2.22
N VAL A 79 3.25 -4.09 1.75
CA VAL A 79 2.99 -4.27 0.31
C VAL A 79 1.65 -3.64 0.00
N PHE A 80 1.62 -2.76 -0.99
CA PHE A 80 0.44 -2.04 -1.43
C PHE A 80 0.20 -2.31 -2.91
N ARG A 81 -0.97 -2.86 -3.25
CA ARG A 81 -1.24 -3.44 -4.57
C ARG A 81 -2.51 -2.89 -5.26
N PRO A 82 -2.66 -1.57 -5.38
CA PRO A 82 -3.85 -0.96 -5.99
C PRO A 82 -3.86 -1.16 -7.52
N LYS A 83 -4.97 -0.77 -8.15
CA LYS A 83 -5.03 -0.56 -9.60
C LYS A 83 -4.81 0.90 -9.99
N VAL A 84 -4.36 1.14 -11.21
CA VAL A 84 -4.30 2.49 -11.78
C VAL A 84 -5.71 3.09 -11.87
N ASP A 85 -5.84 4.36 -11.49
CA ASP A 85 -7.08 5.13 -11.35
C ASP A 85 -7.99 4.73 -10.17
N GLU A 86 -7.51 3.90 -9.24
CA GLU A 86 -8.19 3.60 -7.98
C GLU A 86 -7.75 4.58 -6.87
N ILE A 87 -8.70 5.05 -6.05
CA ILE A 87 -8.38 5.77 -4.81
C ILE A 87 -8.22 4.74 -3.69
N SER A 88 -6.99 4.50 -3.28
CA SER A 88 -6.67 3.49 -2.26
C SER A 88 -5.86 4.13 -1.12
N LEU A 89 -6.02 3.62 0.11
CA LEU A 89 -5.33 4.12 1.30
C LEU A 89 -4.51 3.00 1.95
N LEU A 90 -3.19 3.20 2.06
CA LEU A 90 -2.33 2.37 2.91
C LEU A 90 -2.18 3.03 4.28
N THR A 91 -2.59 2.34 5.34
CA THR A 91 -2.33 2.76 6.72
C THR A 91 -1.32 1.81 7.36
N ILE A 92 -0.19 2.36 7.82
CA ILE A 92 0.86 1.60 8.51
C ILE A 92 0.78 1.93 10.00
N ASN A 93 0.52 0.92 10.83
CA ASN A 93 0.62 1.06 12.28
C ASN A 93 2.05 0.76 12.74
N GLY A 94 2.80 1.80 13.09
CA GLY A 94 4.23 1.71 13.45
C GLY A 94 4.52 1.22 14.88
N SER A 95 3.59 0.51 15.54
CA SER A 95 3.78 0.11 16.96
C SER A 95 5.05 -0.72 17.20
N ASN A 96 5.56 -1.38 16.16
CA ASN A 96 6.66 -2.34 16.27
C ASN A 96 8.02 -1.78 15.83
N PHE A 97 8.13 -0.50 15.44
CA PHE A 97 9.40 0.14 15.07
C PHE A 97 9.33 1.66 15.23
N SER A 98 10.42 2.28 15.72
CA SER A 98 10.49 3.74 15.84
C SER A 98 10.79 4.35 14.48
N LEU A 99 9.75 4.94 13.86
CA LEU A 99 9.94 5.87 12.75
C LEU A 99 10.67 7.10 13.28
N VAL A 100 11.87 7.37 12.76
CA VAL A 100 12.59 8.61 13.06
C VAL A 100 11.76 9.76 12.48
N ARG A 101 11.12 10.55 13.35
CA ARG A 101 10.42 11.76 12.96
C ARG A 101 11.45 12.88 12.88
N THR A 102 11.91 13.18 11.67
CA THR A 102 12.72 14.38 11.37
C THR A 102 11.84 15.62 11.28
#